data_AF-A0A699X017-F1
#
_entry.id   AF-A0A699X017-F1
#
_cell.length_a   1.000
_cell.length_b   1.000
_cell.length_c   1.000
_cell.angle_alpha   90.00
_cell.angle_beta   90.00
_cell.angle_gamma   90.00
#
_symmetry.space_group_name_H-M   'P 1'
#
loop_
_entity.id
_entity.type
_entity.pdbx_description
1 polymer ?
#
loop_
_entity_poly.entity_id
_entity_poly.type
_entity_poly.pdbx_seq_one_letter_code
_entity_poly.pdbx_strand_id
1 'polypeptide(L)'
;MDWLTEHHATIDCRSYRVIFGDIYTPEFIYHGSLSGKSMQIISVLQARTLLYHGCKGFLCTIHDTTSEVPSIHDQPIVSEFPDVFPDKLPGIPPVREVEFN
;
A
#
# COMPACT_ATOMS: atom_id res chain seq x y z
N MET A 1 -22.76 -13.50 5.70
CA MET A 1 -23.00 -12.05 5.50
C MET A 1 -21.91 -11.53 4.59
N ASP A 2 -22.16 -10.46 3.85
CA ASP A 2 -21.11 -9.81 3.06
C ASP A 2 -20.27 -8.86 3.93
N TRP A 3 -19.06 -8.56 3.48
CA TRP A 3 -18.11 -7.67 4.16
C TRP A 3 -18.71 -6.30 4.47
N LEU A 4 -19.59 -5.79 3.60
CA LEU A 4 -20.26 -4.50 3.79
C LEU A 4 -21.20 -4.50 5.00
N THR A 5 -21.97 -5.57 5.21
CA THR A 5 -22.86 -5.70 6.38
C THR A 5 -22.05 -5.80 7.68
N GLU A 6 -20.93 -6.53 7.67
CA GLU A 6 -20.03 -6.66 8.83
C GLU A 6 -19.46 -5.32 9.27
N HIS A 7 -19.18 -4.42 8.32
CA HIS A 7 -18.63 -3.09 8.59
C HIS A 7 -19.68 -1.96 8.63
N HIS A 8 -20.97 -2.30 8.75
CA HIS A 8 -22.07 -1.33 8.76
C HIS A 8 -21.98 -0.30 7.63
N ALA A 9 -21.63 -0.76 6.42
CA ALA A 9 -21.41 0.11 5.29
C ALA A 9 -22.73 0.53 4.62
N THR A 10 -22.88 1.83 4.37
CA THR A 10 -24.00 2.41 3.61
C THR A 10 -23.50 3.03 2.32
N ILE A 11 -24.07 2.62 1.18
CA ILE A 11 -23.69 3.14 -0.14
C ILE A 11 -24.68 4.25 -0.54
N ASP A 12 -24.20 5.50 -0.59
CA ASP A 12 -24.93 6.62 -1.17
C ASP A 12 -24.52 6.80 -2.64
N CYS A 13 -25.30 6.16 -3.52
CA CYS A 13 -25.08 6.22 -4.97
C CYS A 13 -25.24 7.63 -5.53
N ARG A 14 -26.11 8.47 -4.95
CA ARG A 14 -26.38 9.83 -5.48
C ARG A 14 -25.18 10.74 -5.27
N SER A 15 -24.55 10.63 -4.11
CA SER A 15 -23.38 11.43 -3.76
C SER A 15 -22.06 10.77 -4.14
N TYR A 16 -22.08 9.56 -4.72
CA TYR A 16 -20.90 8.74 -5.00
C TYR A 16 -20.06 8.50 -3.75
N ARG A 17 -20.68 8.03 -2.65
CA ARG A 17 -19.99 7.85 -1.37
C ARG A 17 -20.30 6.49 -0.75
N VAL A 18 -19.35 5.98 0.01
CA VAL A 18 -19.53 4.82 0.90
C VAL A 18 -19.24 5.31 2.32
N ILE A 19 -20.21 5.11 3.20
CA ILE A 19 -20.16 5.53 4.61
C ILE A 19 -19.97 4.28 5.46
N PHE A 20 -19.01 4.29 6.37
CA PHE A 20 -18.79 3.21 7.34
C PHE A 20 -19.20 3.66 8.74
N GLY A 21 -20.01 2.84 9.41
CA GLY A 21 -20.59 3.15 10.72
C GLY A 21 -21.97 3.80 10.62
N ASP A 22 -22.37 4.54 11.65
CA ASP A 22 -23.67 5.21 11.70
C ASP A 22 -23.73 6.40 10.73
N ILE A 23 -24.89 6.60 10.08
CA ILE A 23 -25.07 7.66 9.07
C ILE A 23 -25.05 9.09 9.66
N TYR A 24 -25.35 9.25 10.95
CA TYR A 24 -25.30 10.53 11.67
C TYR A 24 -23.92 10.76 12.30
N THR A 25 -23.22 9.69 12.69
CA THR A 25 -21.85 9.73 13.23
C THR A 25 -20.92 8.75 12.52
N PRO A 26 -20.52 9.05 11.28
CA PRO A 26 -19.72 8.13 10.48
C PRO A 26 -18.27 8.08 10.97
N GLU A 27 -17.69 6.88 11.00
CA GLU A 27 -16.27 6.70 11.33
C GLU A 27 -15.38 7.09 10.14
N PHE A 28 -15.77 6.63 8.95
CA PHE A 28 -15.06 6.89 7.71
C PHE A 28 -16.04 7.12 6.56
N ILE A 29 -15.69 8.03 5.65
CA ILE A 29 -16.46 8.25 4.44
C ILE A 29 -15.53 8.21 3.24
N TYR A 30 -15.73 7.22 2.39
CA TYR A 30 -15.06 7.13 1.11
C TYR A 30 -15.87 7.89 0.05
N HIS A 31 -15.17 8.69 -0.75
CA HIS A 31 -15.76 9.36 -1.90
C HIS A 31 -15.28 8.66 -3.17
N GLY A 32 -16.22 8.10 -3.92
CA GLY A 32 -16.00 7.62 -5.27
C GLY A 32 -15.51 8.76 -6.18
N SER A 33 -14.66 8.41 -7.13
CA SER A 33 -14.18 9.37 -8.11
C SER A 33 -15.28 9.68 -9.12
N LEU A 34 -15.79 10.91 -9.11
CA LEU A 34 -16.57 11.46 -10.21
C LEU A 34 -15.61 11.72 -11.38
N SER A 35 -15.86 11.05 -12.52
CA SER A 35 -15.19 11.31 -13.80
C SER A 35 -15.26 12.81 -14.12
N GLY A 36 -14.23 13.58 -13.75
CA GLY A 36 -14.20 15.03 -13.88
C GLY A 36 -13.29 15.75 -12.88
N LYS A 37 -13.07 15.21 -11.67
CA LYS A 37 -11.99 15.68 -10.79
C LYS A 37 -10.74 14.84 -11.05
N SER A 38 -9.67 15.45 -11.55
CA SER A 38 -8.37 14.79 -11.61
C SER A 38 -7.93 14.39 -10.20
N MET A 39 -7.56 13.12 -10.00
CA MET A 39 -6.79 12.76 -8.82
C MET A 39 -5.53 13.60 -8.83
N GLN A 40 -5.29 14.34 -7.75
CA GLN A 40 -4.10 15.19 -7.66
C GLN A 40 -2.92 14.29 -7.34
N ILE A 41 -2.22 13.85 -8.40
CA ILE A 41 -0.99 13.09 -8.27
C ILE A 41 0.08 14.06 -7.78
N ILE A 42 0.76 13.67 -6.70
CA ILE A 42 1.87 14.43 -6.13
C ILE A 42 3.17 13.65 -6.29
N SER A 43 4.29 14.36 -6.35
CA SER A 43 5.61 13.76 -6.31
C SER A 43 5.93 13.19 -4.92
N VAL A 44 6.91 12.27 -4.87
CA VAL A 44 7.42 11.71 -3.61
C VAL A 44 7.98 12.80 -2.68
N LEU A 45 8.61 13.84 -3.23
CA LEU A 45 9.11 14.97 -2.45
C LEU A 45 7.96 15.73 -1.76
N GLN A 46 6.87 15.99 -2.47
CA GLN A 46 5.68 16.63 -1.90
C GLN A 46 5.03 15.74 -0.83
N ALA A 47 4.92 14.43 -1.10
CA ALA A 47 4.40 13.48 -0.12
C ALA A 47 5.24 13.49 1.18
N ARG A 48 6.57 13.50 1.06
CA ARG A 48 7.49 13.60 2.20
C ARG A 48 7.28 14.90 2.99
N THR A 49 7.13 16.03 2.32
CA THR A 49 6.85 17.32 2.98
C THR A 49 5.52 17.28 3.74
N LEU A 50 4.46 16.74 3.16
CA LEU A 50 3.16 16.61 3.84
C LEU A 50 3.23 15.71 5.07
N LEU A 51 3.92 14.57 4.97
CA LEU A 51 4.17 13.69 6.12
C LEU A 51 4.93 14.42 7.24
N TYR A 52 5.96 15.22 6.89
CA TYR A 52 6.71 16.02 7.85
C TYR A 52 5.83 17.07 8.56
N HIS A 53 4.85 17.64 7.87
CA HIS A 53 3.86 18.56 8.46
C HIS A 53 2.76 17.86 9.28
N GLY A 54 2.85 16.55 9.50
CA GLY A 54 1.93 15.79 10.35
C GLY A 54 0.70 15.24 9.63
N CYS A 55 0.66 15.27 8.29
CA CYS A 55 -0.38 14.57 7.55
C CYS A 55 -0.25 13.05 7.74
N LYS A 56 -1.37 12.35 7.87
CA LYS A 56 -1.40 10.88 7.87
C LYS A 56 -1.31 10.37 6.43
N GLY A 57 -0.38 9.46 6.17
CA GLY A 57 -0.25 8.75 4.90
C GLY A 57 -0.59 7.28 5.04
N PHE A 58 -1.13 6.70 3.99
CA PHE A 58 -1.41 5.26 3.89
C PHE A 58 -0.70 4.71 2.65
N LEU A 59 -0.06 3.56 2.80
CA LEU A 59 0.50 2.81 1.68
C LEU A 59 -0.50 1.73 1.28
N CYS A 60 -0.92 1.74 0.02
CA CYS A 60 -1.78 0.71 -0.53
C CYS A 60 -1.01 -0.04 -1.63
N THR A 61 -0.91 -1.36 -1.49
CA THR A 61 -0.40 -2.22 -2.55
C THR A 61 -1.57 -2.79 -3.32
N ILE A 62 -1.59 -2.57 -4.64
CA ILE A 62 -2.58 -3.18 -5.52
C ILE A 62 -1.94 -4.45 -6.08
N HIS A 63 -2.51 -5.59 -5.72
CA HIS A 63 -2.13 -6.88 -6.28
C HIS A 63 -3.12 -7.24 -7.38
N ASP A 64 -2.61 -7.47 -8.58
CA ASP A 64 -3.41 -8.11 -9.62
C ASP A 64 -3.63 -9.57 -9.21
N THR A 65 -4.89 -9.98 -9.11
CA THR A 65 -5.28 -11.34 -8.73
C THR A 65 -5.45 -12.26 -9.94
N THR A 66 -5.34 -11.69 -11.15
CA THR A 66 -5.44 -12.43 -12.41
C THR A 66 -4.09 -12.91 -12.93
N SER A 67 -2.98 -12.36 -12.44
CA SER A 67 -1.63 -12.83 -12.78
C SER A 67 -1.16 -13.89 -11.78
N GLU A 68 -0.47 -14.93 -12.28
CA GLU A 68 0.32 -15.80 -11.42
C GLU A 68 1.26 -14.95 -10.58
N VAL A 69 1.40 -15.29 -9.30
CA VAL A 69 2.28 -14.56 -8.37
C VAL A 69 3.70 -14.67 -8.93
N PRO A 70 4.35 -13.56 -9.32
CA PRO A 70 5.71 -13.60 -9.82
C PRO A 70 6.61 -14.19 -8.75
N SER A 71 7.50 -15.09 -9.16
CA SER A 71 8.56 -15.56 -8.29
C SER A 71 9.41 -14.37 -7.86
N ILE A 72 9.96 -14.40 -6.65
CA ILE A 72 10.95 -13.40 -6.23
C ILE A 72 12.14 -13.34 -7.20
N HIS A 73 12.44 -14.47 -7.86
CA HIS A 73 13.47 -14.55 -8.90
C HIS A 73 13.14 -13.80 -10.19
N ASP A 74 11.87 -13.43 -10.40
CA ASP A 74 11.43 -12.61 -11.54
C ASP A 74 11.68 -11.11 -11.31
N GLN A 75 12.03 -10.70 -10.07
CA GLN A 75 12.42 -9.32 -9.80
C GLN A 75 13.83 -9.04 -10.35
N PRO A 76 14.02 -7.99 -11.18
CA PRO A 76 15.32 -7.68 -11.78
C PRO A 76 16.46 -7.51 -10.76
N ILE A 77 16.16 -6.89 -9.62
CA ILE A 77 17.13 -6.74 -8.53
C ILE A 77 17.53 -8.09 -7.95
N VAL A 78 16.61 -9.05 -7.82
CA VAL A 78 16.91 -10.34 -7.21
C VAL A 78 17.68 -11.23 -8.19
N SER A 79 17.35 -11.16 -9.48
CA SER A 79 18.05 -11.91 -10.53
C SER A 79 19.48 -11.43 -10.77
N GLU A 80 19.79 -10.17 -10.47
CA GLU A 80 21.16 -9.63 -10.49
C GLU A 80 22.04 -10.12 -9.32
N PHE A 81 21.44 -10.55 -8.21
CA PHE A 81 22.15 -10.98 -6.99
C PHE A 81 21.69 -12.37 -6.49
N PRO A 82 21.82 -13.43 -7.30
CA PRO A 82 21.36 -14.78 -6.93
C PRO A 82 22.12 -15.38 -5.74
N ASP A 83 23.32 -14.89 -5.46
CA ASP A 83 24.21 -15.29 -4.36
C ASP A 83 23.84 -14.67 -3.01
N VAL A 84 23.12 -13.55 -3.02
CA VAL A 84 22.65 -12.84 -1.80
C VAL A 84 21.31 -13.41 -1.30
N PHE A 85 20.53 -14.01 -2.20
CA PHE A 85 19.23 -14.63 -1.89
C PHE A 85 19.21 -16.14 -2.18
N PRO A 86 20.12 -16.95 -1.57
CA PRO A 86 20.11 -18.39 -1.77
C PRO A 86 18.90 -19.04 -1.08
N ASP A 87 18.33 -20.08 -1.69
CA ASP A 87 17.20 -20.86 -1.12
C ASP A 87 17.50 -21.44 0.27
N LYS A 88 18.79 -21.61 0.58
CA LYS A 88 19.29 -22.01 1.89
C LYS A 88 20.30 -20.97 2.37
N LEU A 89 20.00 -20.34 3.50
CA LEU A 89 20.93 -19.40 4.13
C LEU A 89 22.23 -20.13 4.52
N PRO A 90 23.42 -19.63 4.15
CA PRO A 90 24.72 -20.29 4.39
C PRO A 90 25.16 -20.27 5.87
N GLY A 91 24.25 -20.00 6.81
CA GLY A 91 24.54 -19.77 8.21
C GLY A 91 24.73 -18.28 8.54
N ILE A 92 24.94 -18.00 9.83
CA ILE A 92 25.19 -16.63 10.29
C ILE A 92 26.55 -16.19 9.75
N PRO A 93 26.63 -15.06 9.02
CA PRO A 93 27.92 -14.56 8.56
C PRO A 93 28.83 -14.28 9.78
N PRO A 94 30.14 -14.57 9.70
CA PRO A 94 31.07 -14.28 10.77
C PRO A 94 31.03 -12.79 11.11
N VAL A 95 31.28 -12.46 12.38
CA VAL A 95 31.33 -11.06 12.86
C VAL A 95 32.30 -10.28 11.99
N ARG A 96 31.78 -9.38 11.15
CA ARG A 96 32.60 -8.48 10.34
C ARG A 96 32.89 -7.24 11.18
N GLU A 97 34.16 -7.00 11.46
CA GLU A 97 34.59 -5.69 11.96
C GLU A 97 34.42 -4.69 10.81
N VAL A 98 33.53 -3.71 11.01
CA VAL A 98 33.33 -2.64 10.04
C VAL A 98 34.43 -1.61 10.27
N GLU A 99 35.47 -1.62 9.43
CA GLU A 99 36.42 -0.51 9.36
C GLU A 99 35.72 0.69 8.74
N PHE A 100 35.36 1.66 9.57
CA PHE A 100 34.94 2.97 9.10
C PHE A 100 36.19 3.76 8.75
N ASN A 101 36.34 4.16 7.48
CA ASN A 101 37.32 5.12 7.01
C ASN A 101 36.63 6.42 6.63
#